data_AF-A0A659UMY4-F1
#
_entry.id   AF-A0A659UMY4-F1
#
_cell.length_a   1.000
_cell.length_b   1.000
_cell.length_c   1.000
_cell.angle_alpha   90.00
_cell.angle_beta   90.00
_cell.angle_gamma   90.00
#
_symmetry.space_group_name_H-M   'P 1'
#
loop_
_entity.id
_entity.type
_entity.pdbx_description
1 polymer ?
#
loop_
_entity_poly.entity_id
_entity_poly.type
_entity_poly.pdbx_seq_one_letter_code
_entity_poly.pdbx_strand_id
1 'polypeptide(L)'
;AGRLGISRPRLAIAALNPHAGEGGSMGMEDEHIVRPAVDILRAEGIDAFGPLPADTLFHARARAGYDAALCMYHDQALIPAKTLAFDEAVNVTLGLPFIRTSPDHGTAFDIAGKGVARPDSLIAALKLARKLADIDAKAVAA
;
A
#
# COMPACT_ATOMS: atom_id res chain seq x y z
N ALA A 1 10.59 11.93 10.52
CA ALA A 1 9.40 11.32 9.86
C ALA A 1 9.87 10.70 8.55
N GLY A 2 9.35 9.53 8.15
CA GLY A 2 9.71 8.92 6.84
C GLY A 2 9.16 9.72 5.65
N ARG A 3 9.42 9.27 4.42
CA ARG A 3 9.07 9.96 3.15
C ARG A 3 7.59 10.33 2.97
N LEU A 4 6.70 9.68 3.71
CA LEU A 4 5.26 9.96 3.70
C LEU A 4 4.83 11.05 4.71
N GLY A 5 5.75 11.55 5.52
CA GLY A 5 5.47 12.60 6.52
C GLY A 5 4.65 12.13 7.73
N ILE A 6 4.44 10.82 7.87
CA ILE A 6 3.69 10.22 8.97
C ILE A 6 4.69 9.83 10.08
N SER A 7 4.54 10.42 11.26
CA SER A 7 5.46 10.20 12.39
C SER A 7 5.29 8.83 13.05
N ARG A 8 4.06 8.35 13.16
CA ARG A 8 3.69 7.06 13.75
C ARG A 8 2.67 6.35 12.85
N PRO A 9 3.11 5.71 11.75
CA PRO A 9 2.20 5.09 10.80
C PRO A 9 1.54 3.84 11.39
N ARG A 10 0.22 3.76 11.24
CA ARG A 10 -0.61 2.60 11.59
C ARG A 10 -0.66 1.62 10.42
N LEU A 11 -0.12 0.43 10.60
CA LEU A 11 -0.01 -0.61 9.58
C LEU A 11 -1.04 -1.72 9.83
N ALA A 12 -2.03 -1.82 8.94
CA ALA A 12 -2.95 -2.95 8.92
C ALA A 12 -2.31 -4.10 8.13
N ILE A 13 -2.10 -5.25 8.76
CA ILE A 13 -1.46 -6.42 8.13
C ILE A 13 -2.55 -7.42 7.73
N ALA A 14 -2.70 -7.68 6.44
CA ALA A 14 -3.63 -8.67 5.94
C ALA A 14 -3.19 -10.09 6.34
N ALA A 15 -4.15 -10.98 6.45
CA ALA A 15 -3.90 -12.41 6.47
C ALA A 15 -3.50 -12.93 5.09
N LEU A 16 -2.79 -14.05 5.05
CA LEU A 16 -2.59 -14.84 3.84
C LEU A 16 -3.88 -15.59 3.48
N ASN A 17 -4.48 -16.26 4.46
CA ASN A 17 -5.65 -17.09 4.22
C ASN A 17 -6.97 -16.30 4.34
N PRO A 18 -8.05 -16.78 3.70
CA PRO A 18 -9.40 -16.27 3.96
C PRO A 18 -9.70 -16.29 5.46
N HIS A 19 -10.44 -15.29 5.93
CA HIS A 19 -10.84 -15.19 7.34
C HIS A 19 -9.67 -15.29 8.35
N ALA A 20 -8.45 -14.93 7.94
CA ALA A 20 -7.24 -15.08 8.76
C ALA A 20 -7.01 -16.51 9.27
N GLY A 21 -7.29 -17.49 8.42
CA GLY A 21 -7.10 -18.91 8.72
C GLY A 21 -8.20 -19.52 9.56
N GLU A 22 -9.22 -18.75 9.99
CA GLU A 22 -10.40 -19.22 10.73
C GLU A 22 -10.01 -20.17 11.89
N GLY A 23 -9.16 -19.66 12.80
CA GLY A 23 -8.64 -20.43 13.94
C GLY A 23 -7.79 -21.64 13.57
N GLY A 24 -7.22 -21.64 12.35
CA GLY A 24 -6.41 -22.74 11.80
C GLY A 24 -7.20 -23.70 10.91
N SER A 25 -8.52 -23.54 10.77
CA SER A 25 -9.33 -24.41 9.90
C SER A 25 -9.15 -24.13 8.41
N MET A 26 -8.65 -22.94 8.05
CA MET A 26 -8.37 -22.50 6.68
C MET A 26 -6.89 -22.17 6.47
N GLY A 27 -5.98 -23.02 6.93
CA GLY A 27 -4.53 -22.80 6.84
C GLY A 27 -3.93 -22.25 8.13
N MET A 28 -2.62 -22.40 8.28
CA MET A 28 -1.90 -22.15 9.54
C MET A 28 -0.83 -21.05 9.42
N GLU A 29 -0.59 -20.53 8.22
CA GLU A 29 0.44 -19.54 7.92
C GLU A 29 0.19 -18.23 8.67
N ASP A 30 -1.07 -17.86 8.87
CA ASP A 30 -1.44 -16.66 9.61
C ASP A 30 -1.00 -16.72 11.07
N GLU A 31 -1.21 -17.87 11.73
CA GLU A 31 -0.82 -18.08 13.12
C GLU A 31 0.67 -18.40 13.28
N HIS A 32 1.26 -19.15 12.33
CA HIS A 32 2.64 -19.61 12.46
C HIS A 32 3.68 -18.64 11.88
N ILE A 33 3.29 -17.75 10.96
CA ILE A 33 4.20 -16.84 10.25
C ILE A 33 3.78 -15.40 10.44
N VAL A 34 2.54 -15.04 10.05
CA VAL A 34 2.12 -13.64 10.00
C VAL A 34 2.00 -13.04 11.40
N ARG A 35 1.30 -13.70 12.31
CA ARG A 35 1.11 -13.21 13.69
C ARG A 35 2.44 -13.03 14.44
N PRO A 36 3.38 -14.01 14.44
CA PRO A 36 4.70 -13.79 15.01
C PRO A 36 5.45 -12.60 14.40
N ALA A 37 5.36 -12.39 13.08
CA ALA A 37 5.98 -11.24 12.43
C ALA A 37 5.35 -9.92 12.89
N VAL A 38 4.02 -9.85 13.06
CA VAL A 38 3.33 -8.68 13.62
C VAL A 38 3.78 -8.41 15.06
N ASP A 39 3.91 -9.45 15.88
CA ASP A 39 4.36 -9.31 17.27
C ASP A 39 5.80 -8.79 17.37
N ILE A 40 6.69 -9.22 16.47
CA ILE A 40 8.06 -8.68 16.34
C ILE A 40 8.02 -7.19 16.00
N LEU A 41 7.25 -6.79 14.97
CA LEU A 41 7.13 -5.38 14.59
C LEU A 41 6.61 -4.52 15.75
N ARG A 42 5.63 -5.02 16.51
CA ARG A 42 5.09 -4.33 17.69
C ARG A 42 6.12 -4.21 18.81
N ALA A 43 6.92 -5.25 19.05
CA ALA A 43 8.00 -5.21 20.02
C ALA A 43 9.09 -4.18 19.64
N GLU A 44 9.28 -3.94 18.34
CA GLU A 44 10.16 -2.89 17.80
C GLU A 44 9.53 -1.48 17.85
N GLY A 45 8.30 -1.34 18.34
CA GLY A 45 7.60 -0.06 18.50
C GLY A 45 6.85 0.40 17.24
N ILE A 46 6.69 -0.46 16.24
CA ILE A 46 5.90 -0.19 15.05
C ILE A 46 4.41 -0.44 15.36
N ASP A 47 3.55 0.51 15.00
CA ASP A 47 2.10 0.40 15.20
C ASP A 47 1.47 -0.49 14.13
N ALA A 48 1.77 -1.79 14.20
CA ALA A 48 1.25 -2.82 13.32
C ALA A 48 0.17 -3.66 14.01
N PHE A 49 -0.89 -4.02 13.27
CA PHE A 49 -1.96 -4.88 13.78
C PHE A 49 -2.50 -5.83 12.71
N GLY A 50 -2.82 -7.05 13.12
CA GLY A 50 -3.27 -8.16 12.28
C GLY A 50 -2.82 -9.52 12.82
N PRO A 51 -2.83 -10.59 11.99
CA PRO A 51 -3.39 -10.66 10.64
C PRO A 51 -4.90 -10.35 10.60
N LEU A 52 -5.36 -9.69 9.53
CA LEU A 52 -6.76 -9.30 9.32
C LEU A 52 -7.34 -9.96 8.07
N PRO A 53 -8.61 -10.42 8.08
CA PRO A 53 -9.28 -10.89 6.87
C PRO A 53 -9.29 -9.80 5.78
N ALA A 54 -8.71 -10.11 4.62
CA ALA A 54 -8.48 -9.11 3.58
C ALA A 54 -9.78 -8.50 3.01
N ASP A 55 -10.86 -9.26 2.98
CA ASP A 55 -12.20 -8.83 2.55
C ASP A 55 -12.80 -7.71 3.42
N THR A 56 -12.35 -7.60 4.68
CA THR A 56 -12.81 -6.56 5.61
C THR A 56 -11.90 -5.32 5.66
N LEU A 57 -10.73 -5.34 5.02
CA LEU A 57 -9.75 -4.25 5.13
C LEU A 57 -10.13 -3.00 4.35
N PHE A 58 -10.76 -3.17 3.19
CA PHE A 58 -10.76 -2.11 2.18
C PHE A 58 -12.01 -1.25 2.14
N HIS A 59 -12.99 -1.43 3.04
CA HIS A 59 -14.14 -0.53 3.09
C HIS A 59 -13.80 0.79 3.81
N ALA A 60 -14.53 1.88 3.51
CA ALA A 60 -14.16 3.23 3.95
C ALA A 60 -13.92 3.37 5.47
N ARG A 61 -14.79 2.75 6.29
CA ARG A 61 -14.64 2.74 7.76
C ARG A 61 -13.37 2.03 8.23
N ALA A 62 -12.98 0.91 7.60
CA ALA A 62 -11.73 0.22 7.94
C ALA A 62 -10.51 1.07 7.56
N ARG A 63 -10.51 1.67 6.36
CA ARG A 63 -9.42 2.53 5.87
C ARG A 63 -9.18 3.77 6.74
N ALA A 64 -10.18 4.29 7.45
CA ALA A 64 -9.96 5.38 8.41
C ALA A 64 -9.11 4.96 9.62
N GLY A 65 -9.04 3.66 9.89
CA GLY A 65 -8.33 3.06 11.02
C GLY A 65 -6.82 2.86 10.82
N TYR A 66 -6.31 2.98 9.60
CA TYR A 66 -4.89 2.75 9.28
C TYR A 66 -4.35 3.73 8.24
N ASP A 67 -3.03 3.80 8.13
CA ASP A 67 -2.35 4.67 7.16
C ASP A 67 -1.82 3.87 5.95
N ALA A 68 -1.47 2.60 6.16
CA ALA A 68 -1.13 1.66 5.09
C ALA A 68 -1.66 0.25 5.41
N ALA A 69 -2.07 -0.47 4.36
CA ALA A 69 -2.35 -1.89 4.42
C ALA A 69 -1.19 -2.67 3.77
N LEU A 70 -0.63 -3.64 4.48
CA LEU A 70 0.33 -4.59 3.94
C LEU A 70 -0.39 -5.89 3.58
N CYS A 71 -0.44 -6.20 2.29
CA CYS A 71 -1.09 -7.39 1.77
C CYS A 71 -0.05 -8.46 1.44
N MET A 72 -0.46 -9.72 1.52
CA MET A 72 0.42 -10.87 1.34
C MET A 72 0.78 -11.13 -0.13
N TYR A 73 -0.12 -10.79 -1.05
CA TYR A 73 0.12 -10.99 -2.48
C TYR A 73 -0.59 -9.95 -3.35
N HIS A 74 -0.20 -9.92 -4.63
CA HIS A 74 -0.54 -8.88 -5.60
C HIS A 74 -2.04 -8.60 -5.71
N ASP A 75 -2.84 -9.63 -6.02
CA ASP A 75 -4.27 -9.43 -6.29
C ASP A 75 -5.07 -9.11 -5.01
N GLN A 76 -4.56 -9.51 -3.84
CA GLN A 76 -5.14 -9.12 -2.55
C GLN A 76 -5.09 -7.59 -2.34
N ALA A 77 -4.08 -6.92 -2.90
CA ALA A 77 -3.93 -5.46 -2.81
C ALA A 77 -4.48 -4.72 -4.02
N LEU A 78 -4.12 -5.17 -5.24
CA LEU A 78 -4.34 -4.36 -6.43
C LEU A 78 -5.78 -4.38 -6.90
N ILE A 79 -6.52 -5.47 -6.71
CA ILE A 79 -7.96 -5.49 -7.01
C ILE A 79 -8.68 -4.38 -6.21
N PRO A 80 -8.62 -4.35 -4.87
CA PRO A 80 -9.32 -3.31 -4.12
C PRO A 80 -8.77 -1.91 -4.38
N ALA A 81 -7.45 -1.73 -4.52
CA ALA A 81 -6.88 -0.43 -4.85
C ALA A 81 -7.42 0.11 -6.19
N LYS A 82 -7.46 -0.73 -7.23
CA LYS A 82 -7.98 -0.37 -8.54
C LYS A 82 -9.49 -0.15 -8.55
N THR A 83 -10.25 -0.90 -7.76
CA THR A 83 -11.68 -0.64 -7.58
C THR A 83 -11.95 0.73 -6.94
N LEU A 84 -11.08 1.17 -6.04
CA LEU A 84 -11.23 2.46 -5.35
C LEU A 84 -10.71 3.66 -6.15
N ALA A 85 -9.64 3.49 -6.93
CA ALA A 85 -8.92 4.61 -7.53
C ALA A 85 -8.22 4.25 -8.85
N PHE A 86 -8.93 3.62 -9.79
CA PHE A 86 -8.35 3.08 -11.03
C PHE A 86 -7.45 4.07 -11.80
N ASP A 87 -7.91 5.31 -12.01
CA ASP A 87 -7.20 6.32 -12.80
C ASP A 87 -6.22 7.17 -11.98
N GLU A 88 -6.31 7.11 -10.65
CA GLU A 88 -5.56 7.97 -9.72
C GLU A 88 -4.51 7.21 -8.90
N ALA A 89 -4.53 5.88 -8.94
CA ALA A 89 -3.54 5.04 -8.29
C ALA A 89 -2.14 5.30 -8.86
N VAL A 90 -1.16 5.32 -7.96
CA VAL A 90 0.26 5.54 -8.28
C VAL A 90 1.07 4.43 -7.65
N ASN A 91 1.93 3.80 -8.45
CA ASN A 91 2.90 2.85 -7.94
C ASN A 91 4.10 3.61 -7.35
N VAL A 92 4.44 3.32 -6.10
CA VAL A 92 5.59 3.90 -5.38
C VAL A 92 6.54 2.79 -4.97
N THR A 93 7.83 2.94 -5.27
CA THR A 93 8.84 1.99 -4.80
C THR A 93 9.49 2.51 -3.52
N LEU A 94 9.30 1.76 -2.44
CA LEU A 94 9.90 2.02 -1.14
C LEU A 94 11.28 1.34 -1.03
N GLY A 95 12.16 1.87 -0.17
CA GLY A 95 13.49 1.31 0.08
C GLY A 95 14.62 1.79 -0.83
N LEU A 96 14.33 2.53 -1.90
CA LEU A 96 15.36 3.12 -2.77
C LEU A 96 15.98 4.40 -2.15
N PRO A 97 17.24 4.74 -2.46
CA PRO A 97 17.89 5.96 -1.95
C PRO A 97 17.33 7.25 -2.57
N PHE A 98 16.40 7.16 -3.52
CA PHE A 98 15.70 8.29 -4.15
C PHE A 98 14.21 8.00 -4.32
N ILE A 99 13.41 9.04 -4.60
CA ILE A 99 11.96 8.93 -4.82
C ILE A 99 11.70 8.33 -6.21
N ARG A 100 10.91 7.26 -6.26
CA ARG A 100 10.44 6.65 -7.51
C ARG A 100 8.93 6.42 -7.45
N THR A 101 8.22 7.06 -8.36
CA THR A 101 6.79 6.86 -8.65
C THR A 101 6.63 6.38 -10.10
N SER A 102 5.51 5.73 -10.40
CA SER A 102 5.18 5.27 -11.74
C SER A 102 3.65 5.29 -11.96
N PRO A 103 3.17 5.53 -13.18
CA PRO A 103 1.77 5.28 -13.52
C PRO A 103 1.39 3.81 -13.30
N ASP A 104 0.10 3.54 -13.13
CA ASP A 104 -0.48 2.22 -12.81
C ASP A 104 -1.08 1.49 -14.03
N HIS A 105 -0.71 1.92 -15.24
CA HIS A 105 -1.11 1.30 -16.51
C HIS A 105 0.08 0.66 -17.23
N GLY A 106 -0.23 -0.23 -18.18
CA GLY A 106 0.75 -0.83 -19.09
C GLY A 106 1.15 0.09 -20.25
N THR A 107 1.78 -0.48 -21.28
CA THR A 107 2.30 0.27 -22.43
C THR A 107 1.23 0.78 -23.40
N ALA A 108 0.03 0.17 -23.41
CA ALA A 108 -1.10 0.54 -24.26
C ALA A 108 -0.71 0.70 -25.75
N PHE A 109 0.02 -0.28 -26.29
CA PHE A 109 0.55 -0.24 -27.67
C PHE A 109 -0.53 -0.08 -28.74
N ASP A 110 -1.72 -0.60 -28.48
CA ASP A 110 -2.89 -0.50 -29.33
C ASP A 110 -3.38 0.95 -29.54
N ILE A 111 -3.01 1.89 -28.65
CA ILE A 111 -3.36 3.32 -28.75
C ILE A 111 -2.16 4.23 -29.00
N ALA A 112 -0.96 3.69 -29.14
CA ALA A 112 0.25 4.47 -29.38
C ALA A 112 0.12 5.30 -30.68
N GLY A 113 0.41 6.60 -30.58
CA GLY A 113 0.31 7.54 -31.72
C GLY A 113 -1.12 7.95 -32.11
N LYS A 114 -2.17 7.43 -31.45
CA LYS A 114 -3.57 7.76 -31.77
C LYS A 114 -4.10 9.02 -31.09
N GLY A 115 -3.37 9.58 -30.12
CA GLY A 115 -3.78 10.78 -29.38
C GLY A 115 -4.93 10.58 -28.39
N VAL A 116 -5.29 9.33 -28.07
CA VAL A 116 -6.43 8.98 -27.18
C VAL A 116 -5.99 8.50 -25.79
N ALA A 117 -4.69 8.50 -25.50
CA ALA A 117 -4.17 8.10 -24.19
C ALA A 117 -4.57 9.11 -23.11
N ARG A 118 -5.02 8.60 -21.95
CA ARG A 118 -5.34 9.43 -20.79
C ARG A 118 -4.09 9.70 -19.95
N PRO A 119 -3.73 10.96 -19.68
CA PRO A 119 -2.52 11.29 -18.94
C PRO A 119 -2.70 11.27 -17.41
N ASP A 120 -3.90 10.98 -16.91
CA ASP A 120 -4.30 11.14 -15.51
C ASP A 120 -3.34 10.44 -14.52
N SER A 121 -3.07 9.15 -14.73
CA SER A 121 -2.19 8.36 -13.85
C SER A 121 -0.73 8.86 -13.86
N LEU A 122 -0.23 9.30 -15.02
CA LEU A 122 1.12 9.88 -15.11
C LEU A 122 1.19 11.22 -14.36
N ILE A 123 0.17 12.07 -14.51
CA ILE A 123 0.07 13.35 -13.78
C ILE A 123 -0.02 13.09 -12.27
N ALA A 124 -0.82 12.11 -11.84
CA ALA A 124 -0.92 11.70 -10.45
C ALA A 124 0.44 11.24 -9.90
N ALA A 125 1.19 10.44 -10.67
CA ALA A 125 2.53 9.99 -10.30
C ALA A 125 3.50 11.16 -10.10
N LEU A 126 3.52 12.13 -11.02
CA LEU A 126 4.36 13.32 -10.92
C LEU A 126 3.98 14.19 -9.71
N LYS A 127 2.68 14.39 -9.46
CA LYS A 127 2.19 15.14 -8.30
C LYS A 127 2.59 14.48 -6.99
N LEU A 128 2.49 13.14 -6.90
CA LEU A 128 2.92 12.41 -5.73
C LEU A 128 4.43 12.51 -5.52
N ALA A 129 5.24 12.36 -6.57
CA ALA A 129 6.70 12.54 -6.47
C ALA A 129 7.07 13.92 -5.92
N ARG A 130 6.41 14.98 -6.40
CA ARG A 130 6.59 16.34 -5.88
C ARG A 130 6.23 16.44 -4.40
N LYS A 131 5.08 15.90 -3.99
CA LYS A 131 4.64 15.89 -2.59
C LYS A 131 5.67 15.20 -1.67
N LEU A 132 6.19 14.04 -2.09
CA LEU A 132 7.21 13.31 -1.33
C LEU A 132 8.51 14.11 -1.22
N ALA A 133 8.94 14.76 -2.31
CA ALA A 133 10.14 15.60 -2.32
C ALA A 133 10.01 16.81 -1.39
N ASP A 134 8.84 17.44 -1.34
CA ASP A 134 8.58 18.57 -0.46
C ASP A 134 8.57 18.16 1.04
N ILE A 135 8.12 16.93 1.35
CA ILE A 135 8.19 16.36 2.70
C ILE A 135 9.65 16.10 3.09
N ASP A 136 10.42 15.46 2.20
CA ASP A 136 11.83 15.15 2.44
C ASP A 136 12.65 16.44 2.64
N ALA A 137 12.43 17.47 1.82
CA ALA A 137 13.12 18.75 1.96
C ALA A 137 12.83 19.44 3.31
N LYS A 138 11.58 19.37 3.78
CA LYS A 138 11.21 19.89 5.11
C LYS A 138 11.84 19.10 6.24
N ALA A 139 11.95 17.77 6.09
CA ALA A 139 12.59 16.92 7.09
C ALA A 139 14.10 17.15 7.19
N VAL A 140 14.78 17.55 6.11
CA VAL A 140 16.20 17.93 6.12
C VAL A 140 16.42 19.32 6.72
N ALA A 141 15.46 20.22 6.56
CA ALA A 141 15.55 21.59 7.05
C ALA A 141 15.18 21.77 8.54
N ALA A 142 14.57 20.76 9.16
CA ALA A 142 14.12 20.74 10.55
C ALA A 142 15.14 20.01 11.45
#